data_AF-A0A359LIF4-F1
#
_entry.id   AF-A0A359LIF4-F1
#
_cell.length_a   1.000
_cell.length_b   1.000
_cell.length_c   1.000
_cell.angle_alpha   90.00
_cell.angle_beta   90.00
_cell.angle_gamma   90.00
#
_symmetry.space_group_name_H-M   'P 1'
#
loop_
_entity.id
_entity.type
_entity.pdbx_description
1 polymer ?
#
loop_
_entity_poly.entity_id
_entity_poly.type
_entity_poly.pdbx_seq_one_letter_code
_entity_poly.pdbx_strand_id
1 'polypeptide(L)'
;SELNQEQRLAMLEELCASIVKRHQVAVDACIHAPHTGSGSDERNYHAHILMSTRKLTPEGFTEKTRELDQKHSGEIEHWREHFADICNIHLDLAGSTARVDHRSYKDQENGLEATLHEGPKVTELRRRGIETEISRSNDEIKQRNQAQLQYDKNMDVLIAENEIKLSKLKTEQQIQIKNSAKTPPIDEKALFEEKQRETLGKVLKREISAKDANLDLDFMQRNLKQAETNLTKHHKHQNEFNQHLAQEIVKSGLKQSHDKLQSLVDQHNELTQNKPLLFGKKAWEAQRDEIYQEHKKLKGQHEHQKKHGVKDLLENEKFKEHAWKQYQQQHPAKAKQYQTLYPSYQVIKKCVDEIKAEQQMKLRQEQQLKAQQHAPKMKSRGMSR
;
A
#
# COMPACT_ATOMS: atom_id res chain seq x y z
N SER A 1 -12.37 21.08 -14.00
CA SER A 1 -13.19 22.12 -13.34
C SER A 1 -12.66 22.51 -11.97
N GLU A 2 -11.90 21.63 -11.32
CA GLU A 2 -11.53 21.64 -9.91
C GLU A 2 -10.33 22.55 -9.64
N LEU A 3 -9.43 22.66 -10.62
CA LEU A 3 -8.30 23.60 -10.59
C LEU A 3 -8.70 24.92 -11.23
N ASN A 4 -8.31 26.04 -10.63
CA ASN A 4 -8.44 27.37 -11.23
C ASN A 4 -7.40 27.60 -12.35
N GLN A 5 -7.40 28.78 -12.98
CA GLN A 5 -6.50 29.06 -14.11
C GLN A 5 -5.01 29.00 -13.73
N GLU A 6 -4.62 29.58 -12.61
CA GLU A 6 -3.22 29.60 -12.13
C GLU A 6 -2.74 28.19 -11.77
N GLN A 7 -3.60 27.41 -11.12
CA GLN A 7 -3.31 26.02 -10.75
C GLN A 7 -3.16 25.13 -12.01
N ARG A 8 -4.01 25.33 -13.03
CA ARG A 8 -3.87 24.62 -14.31
C ARG A 8 -2.56 24.98 -15.02
N LEU A 9 -2.17 26.26 -14.98
CA LEU A 9 -0.90 26.71 -15.53
C LEU A 9 0.27 26.07 -14.80
N ALA A 10 0.29 26.11 -13.46
CA ALA A 10 1.34 25.50 -12.66
C ALA A 10 1.48 23.98 -12.92
N MET A 11 0.36 23.26 -13.01
CA MET A 11 0.34 21.84 -13.35
C MET A 11 0.94 21.57 -14.75
N LEU A 12 0.57 22.40 -15.74
CA LEU A 12 1.10 22.28 -17.10
C LEU A 12 2.59 22.60 -17.16
N GLU A 13 3.04 23.65 -16.46
CA GLU A 13 4.44 24.03 -16.37
C GLU A 13 5.29 22.91 -15.76
N GLU A 14 4.81 22.25 -14.70
CA GLU A 14 5.51 21.11 -14.08
C GLU A 14 5.62 19.91 -15.04
N LEU A 15 4.55 19.62 -15.79
CA LEU A 15 4.56 18.57 -16.81
C LEU A 15 5.55 18.92 -17.94
N CYS A 16 5.50 20.14 -18.47
CA CYS A 16 6.39 20.62 -19.51
C CYS A 16 7.85 20.59 -19.04
N ALA A 17 8.13 21.04 -17.82
CA ALA A 17 9.47 20.98 -17.23
C ALA A 17 9.97 19.53 -17.10
N SER A 18 9.09 18.59 -16.72
CA SER A 18 9.41 17.16 -16.69
C SER A 18 9.78 16.65 -18.09
N ILE A 19 9.01 17.03 -19.12
CA ILE A 19 9.27 16.65 -20.53
C ILE A 19 10.62 17.19 -20.99
N VAL A 20 10.88 18.48 -20.80
CA VAL A 20 12.16 19.12 -21.15
C VAL A 20 13.32 18.42 -20.44
N LYS A 21 13.18 18.17 -19.13
CA LYS A 21 14.22 17.51 -18.33
C LYS A 21 14.53 16.10 -18.83
N ARG A 22 13.51 15.33 -19.18
CA ARG A 22 13.67 13.93 -19.60
C ARG A 22 14.22 13.81 -21.03
N HIS A 23 13.69 14.61 -21.94
CA HIS A 23 13.92 14.45 -23.39
C HIS A 23 14.87 15.49 -24.00
N GLN A 24 15.22 16.54 -23.25
CA GLN A 24 16.05 17.66 -23.73
C GLN A 24 15.48 18.31 -25.00
N VAL A 25 14.16 18.37 -25.12
CA VAL A 25 13.46 18.99 -26.26
C VAL A 25 13.00 20.40 -25.90
N ALA A 26 12.81 21.23 -26.93
CA ALA A 26 12.03 22.45 -26.77
C ALA A 26 10.54 22.08 -26.67
N VAL A 27 9.81 22.77 -25.80
CA VAL A 27 8.38 22.60 -25.58
C VAL A 27 7.67 23.93 -25.77
N ASP A 28 6.59 23.91 -26.55
CA ASP A 28 5.62 24.99 -26.67
C ASP A 28 4.26 24.46 -26.24
N ALA A 29 3.59 25.15 -25.31
CA ALA A 29 2.37 24.65 -24.69
C ALA A 29 1.31 25.74 -24.56
N CYS A 30 0.05 25.36 -24.85
CA CYS A 30 -1.09 26.25 -24.73
C CYS A 30 -2.26 25.57 -24.02
N ILE A 31 -2.96 26.32 -23.17
CA ILE A 31 -4.19 25.87 -22.50
C ILE A 31 -5.39 26.46 -23.24
N HIS A 32 -6.31 25.60 -23.66
CA HIS A 32 -7.57 26.00 -24.25
C HIS A 32 -8.70 25.97 -23.21
N ALA A 33 -9.46 27.06 -23.19
CA ALA A 33 -10.75 27.09 -22.51
C ALA A 33 -11.80 26.29 -23.32
N PRO A 34 -12.82 25.74 -22.65
CA PRO A 34 -13.94 25.05 -23.30
C PRO A 34 -14.63 25.92 -24.37
N HIS A 35 -14.90 25.35 -25.54
CA HIS A 35 -15.67 26.02 -26.60
C HIS A 35 -17.14 25.57 -26.60
N THR A 36 -17.93 26.11 -25.68
CA THR A 36 -19.33 25.71 -25.42
C THR A 36 -20.27 25.99 -26.59
N GLY A 37 -20.00 27.00 -27.42
CA GLY A 37 -20.80 27.32 -28.63
C GLY A 37 -20.85 26.21 -29.69
N SER A 38 -19.99 25.17 -29.55
CA SER A 38 -19.96 24.01 -30.43
C SER A 38 -20.59 22.76 -29.81
N GLY A 39 -21.14 22.84 -28.59
CA GLY A 39 -21.61 21.70 -27.82
C GLY A 39 -20.47 20.87 -27.21
N SER A 40 -19.32 21.48 -26.93
CA SER A 40 -18.27 20.89 -26.09
C SER A 40 -18.66 21.03 -24.63
N ASP A 41 -18.29 20.03 -23.82
CA ASP A 41 -18.44 20.07 -22.37
C ASP A 41 -17.73 21.30 -21.78
N GLU A 42 -18.43 22.09 -20.98
CA GLU A 42 -17.94 23.30 -20.32
C GLU A 42 -16.82 23.04 -19.29
N ARG A 43 -16.58 21.77 -18.95
CA ARG A 43 -15.51 21.35 -18.04
C ARG A 43 -14.23 20.99 -18.78
N ASN A 44 -14.27 20.85 -20.11
CA ASN A 44 -13.17 20.34 -20.94
C ASN A 44 -12.07 21.38 -21.20
N TYR A 45 -11.36 21.77 -20.15
CA TYR A 45 -10.06 22.43 -20.27
C TYR A 45 -9.02 21.42 -20.73
N HIS A 46 -8.28 21.74 -21.78
CA HIS A 46 -7.24 20.87 -22.33
C HIS A 46 -6.04 21.69 -22.75
N ALA A 47 -4.88 21.03 -22.83
CA ALA A 47 -3.65 21.65 -23.29
C ALA A 47 -3.10 20.93 -24.52
N HIS A 48 -2.55 21.70 -25.46
CA HIS A 48 -1.68 21.17 -26.49
C HIS A 48 -0.23 21.44 -26.10
N ILE A 49 0.61 20.42 -26.25
CA ILE A 49 2.05 20.49 -25.99
C ILE A 49 2.74 20.04 -27.27
N LEU A 50 3.38 20.98 -27.94
CA LEU A 50 4.24 20.72 -29.09
C LEU A 50 5.66 20.55 -28.60
N MET A 51 6.37 19.57 -29.15
CA MET A 51 7.75 19.26 -28.81
C MET A 51 8.60 19.31 -30.07
N SER A 52 9.84 19.79 -29.95
CA SER A 52 10.82 19.60 -31.02
C SER A 52 11.10 18.10 -31.22
N THR A 53 11.27 17.68 -32.47
CA THR A 53 11.61 16.27 -32.79
C THR A 53 13.10 15.95 -32.58
N ARG A 54 13.89 16.93 -32.19
CA ARG A 54 15.31 16.84 -31.91
C ARG A 54 15.59 17.44 -30.55
N LYS A 55 16.63 16.94 -29.90
CA LYS A 55 17.14 17.53 -28.67
C LYS A 55 17.71 18.92 -28.97
N LEU A 56 17.68 19.78 -27.96
CA LEU A 56 18.18 21.15 -28.00
C LEU A 56 19.27 21.31 -26.95
N THR A 57 20.48 21.66 -27.39
CA THR A 57 21.63 22.00 -26.54
C THR A 57 21.98 23.47 -26.71
N PRO A 58 22.93 24.03 -25.93
CA PRO A 58 23.40 25.40 -26.14
C PRO A 58 23.92 25.67 -27.55
N GLU A 59 24.41 24.65 -28.26
CA GLU A 59 24.92 24.72 -29.64
C GLU A 59 23.80 24.59 -30.71
N GLY A 60 22.57 24.32 -30.29
CA GLY A 60 21.40 24.21 -31.17
C GLY A 60 20.78 22.81 -31.19
N PHE A 61 20.04 22.49 -32.26
CA PHE A 61 19.34 21.20 -32.37
C PHE A 61 20.30 20.07 -32.76
N THR A 62 20.22 18.95 -32.05
CA THR A 62 21.10 17.79 -32.22
C THR A 62 20.35 16.56 -32.75
N GLU A 63 20.57 15.38 -32.16
CA GLU A 63 19.98 14.12 -32.58
C GLU A 63 18.46 14.09 -32.39
N LYS A 64 17.81 13.24 -33.21
CA LYS A 64 16.37 13.00 -33.14
C LYS A 64 16.02 12.15 -31.91
N THR A 65 14.96 12.52 -31.19
CA THR A 65 14.42 11.82 -30.02
C THR A 65 13.65 10.55 -30.44
N ARG A 66 14.39 9.48 -30.73
CA ARG A 66 13.82 8.22 -31.24
C ARG A 66 12.93 7.51 -30.23
N GLU A 67 13.20 7.69 -28.96
CA GLU A 67 12.39 7.21 -27.84
C GLU A 67 10.93 7.72 -27.90
N LEU A 68 10.69 8.89 -28.51
CA LEU A 68 9.35 9.45 -28.72
C LEU A 68 8.67 8.96 -30.03
N ASP A 69 9.45 8.44 -30.98
CA ASP A 69 8.95 7.88 -32.24
C ASP A 69 8.55 6.38 -32.09
N GLN A 70 9.05 5.70 -31.07
CA GLN A 70 8.94 4.25 -30.93
C GLN A 70 7.77 3.84 -30.03
N LYS A 71 6.81 3.09 -30.59
CA LYS A 71 5.62 2.61 -29.85
C LYS A 71 5.95 1.76 -28.60
N HIS A 72 7.11 1.10 -28.58
CA HIS A 72 7.53 0.19 -27.51
C HIS A 72 8.68 0.75 -26.65
N SER A 73 8.92 2.07 -26.68
CA SER A 73 9.92 2.69 -25.81
C SER A 73 9.53 2.71 -24.33
N GLY A 74 8.25 2.53 -24.02
CA GLY A 74 7.69 2.70 -22.68
C GLY A 74 7.41 4.16 -22.30
N GLU A 75 7.70 5.12 -23.19
CA GLU A 75 7.46 6.54 -22.92
C GLU A 75 5.97 6.88 -22.83
N ILE A 76 5.11 6.16 -23.55
CA ILE A 76 3.65 6.37 -23.48
C ILE A 76 3.13 6.02 -22.09
N GLU A 77 3.49 4.83 -21.58
CA GLU A 77 3.11 4.37 -20.25
C GLU A 77 3.68 5.28 -19.17
N HIS A 78 4.96 5.64 -19.28
CA HIS A 78 5.63 6.56 -18.35
C HIS A 78 4.92 7.92 -18.26
N TRP A 79 4.62 8.55 -19.41
CA TRP A 79 3.98 9.87 -19.40
C TRP A 79 2.53 9.84 -18.96
N ARG A 80 1.81 8.73 -19.23
CA ARG A 80 0.46 8.55 -18.72
C ARG A 80 0.44 8.44 -17.19
N GLU A 81 1.34 7.64 -16.62
CA GLU A 81 1.51 7.50 -15.17
C GLU A 81 1.93 8.83 -14.55
N HIS A 82 3.00 9.45 -15.06
CA HIS A 82 3.54 10.71 -14.53
C HIS A 82 2.54 11.87 -14.62
N PHE A 83 1.74 11.93 -15.69
CA PHE A 83 0.66 12.90 -15.79
C PHE A 83 -0.42 12.69 -14.72
N ALA A 84 -0.82 11.44 -14.46
CA ALA A 84 -1.79 11.15 -13.41
C ALA A 84 -1.24 11.52 -12.02
N ASP A 85 0.04 11.25 -11.76
CA ASP A 85 0.71 11.62 -10.51
C ASP A 85 0.74 13.14 -10.30
N ILE A 86 1.21 13.91 -11.31
CA ILE A 86 1.19 15.38 -11.26
C ILE A 86 -0.25 15.88 -11.04
N CYS A 87 -1.22 15.36 -11.79
CA CYS A 87 -2.60 15.78 -11.65
C CYS A 87 -3.14 15.54 -10.24
N ASN A 88 -2.85 14.37 -9.65
CA ASN A 88 -3.27 14.02 -8.29
C ASN A 88 -2.60 14.90 -7.22
N ILE A 89 -1.33 15.25 -7.38
CA ILE A 89 -0.62 16.19 -6.49
C ILE A 89 -1.29 17.56 -6.54
N HIS A 90 -1.55 18.09 -7.74
CA HIS A 90 -2.17 19.41 -7.90
C HIS A 90 -3.62 19.44 -7.41
N LEU A 91 -4.38 18.35 -7.59
CA LEU A 91 -5.72 18.20 -7.02
C LEU A 91 -5.68 18.21 -5.48
N ASP A 92 -4.71 17.54 -4.87
CA ASP A 92 -4.54 17.52 -3.41
C ASP A 92 -4.16 18.90 -2.86
N LEU A 93 -3.23 19.60 -3.52
CA LEU A 93 -2.85 20.99 -3.18
C LEU A 93 -4.03 21.97 -3.30
N ALA A 94 -4.95 21.71 -4.22
CA ALA A 94 -6.19 22.48 -4.37
C ALA A 94 -7.29 22.07 -3.38
N GLY A 95 -7.04 21.09 -2.50
CA GLY A 95 -8.02 20.57 -1.54
C GLY A 95 -9.12 19.71 -2.18
N SER A 96 -8.93 19.24 -3.41
CA SER A 96 -9.89 18.37 -4.10
C SER A 96 -9.72 16.91 -3.69
N THR A 97 -10.83 16.22 -3.47
CA THR A 97 -10.85 14.77 -3.24
C THR A 97 -10.88 13.96 -4.53
N ALA A 98 -11.02 14.60 -5.70
CA ALA A 98 -10.98 13.94 -6.99
C ALA A 98 -9.59 13.35 -7.26
N ARG A 99 -9.54 12.21 -7.97
CA ARG A 99 -8.30 11.54 -8.36
C ARG A 99 -8.39 11.04 -9.80
N VAL A 100 -7.25 11.01 -10.47
CA VAL A 100 -7.06 10.49 -11.83
C VAL A 100 -6.19 9.25 -11.77
N ASP A 101 -6.57 8.21 -12.49
CA ASP A 101 -5.77 6.99 -12.65
C ASP A 101 -5.54 6.76 -14.14
N HIS A 102 -4.29 6.51 -14.51
CA HIS A 102 -3.89 6.30 -15.89
C HIS A 102 -4.24 4.91 -16.43
N ARG A 103 -4.51 3.96 -15.53
CA ARG A 103 -4.84 2.57 -15.84
C ARG A 103 -6.26 2.48 -16.36
N SER A 104 -6.53 1.49 -17.21
CA SER A 104 -7.90 1.21 -17.63
C SER A 104 -8.75 0.71 -16.45
N TYR A 105 -10.08 0.83 -16.52
CA TYR A 105 -10.96 0.26 -15.48
C TYR A 105 -10.71 -1.23 -15.24
N LYS A 106 -10.36 -1.98 -16.30
CA LYS A 106 -9.96 -3.38 -16.20
C LYS A 106 -8.69 -3.56 -15.35
N ASP A 107 -7.66 -2.75 -15.59
CA ASP A 107 -6.38 -2.84 -14.87
C ASP A 107 -6.45 -2.24 -13.45
N GLN A 108 -7.49 -1.46 -13.15
CA GLN A 108 -7.84 -1.02 -11.79
C GLN A 108 -8.63 -2.07 -11.03
N GLU A 109 -9.16 -3.09 -11.71
CA GLU A 109 -10.02 -4.13 -11.12
C GLU A 109 -11.24 -3.56 -10.36
N ASN A 110 -11.74 -2.41 -10.81
CA ASN A 110 -12.79 -1.65 -10.11
C ASN A 110 -14.23 -2.03 -10.50
N GLY A 111 -14.39 -3.02 -11.39
CA GLY A 111 -15.69 -3.49 -11.88
C GLY A 111 -16.44 -2.53 -12.81
N LEU A 112 -15.86 -1.38 -13.17
CA LEU A 112 -16.48 -0.42 -14.09
C LEU A 112 -16.22 -0.80 -15.55
N GLU A 113 -17.18 -0.47 -16.40
CA GLU A 113 -17.13 -0.76 -17.82
C GLU A 113 -16.64 0.44 -18.63
N ALA A 114 -15.73 0.19 -19.57
CA ALA A 114 -15.21 1.23 -20.45
C ALA A 114 -16.20 1.54 -21.58
N THR A 115 -16.38 2.83 -21.87
CA THR A 115 -17.18 3.30 -23.01
C THR A 115 -16.44 3.08 -24.34
N LEU A 116 -17.21 2.95 -25.42
CA LEU A 116 -16.71 2.89 -26.80
C LEU A 116 -16.37 4.30 -27.32
N HIS A 117 -15.32 4.38 -28.15
CA HIS A 117 -14.96 5.65 -28.80
C HIS A 117 -16.01 6.05 -29.84
N GLU A 118 -16.67 7.19 -29.64
CA GLU A 118 -17.74 7.67 -30.53
C GLU A 118 -17.20 8.20 -31.86
N GLY A 119 -16.06 8.87 -31.82
CA GLY A 119 -15.50 9.55 -32.99
C GLY A 119 -16.31 10.78 -33.44
N PRO A 120 -15.77 11.61 -34.36
CA PRO A 120 -16.35 12.91 -34.69
C PRO A 120 -17.78 12.82 -35.25
N LYS A 121 -18.07 11.78 -36.03
CA LYS A 121 -19.37 11.64 -36.71
C LYS A 121 -20.51 11.31 -35.74
N VAL A 122 -20.27 10.39 -34.82
CA VAL A 122 -21.27 10.03 -33.79
C VAL A 122 -21.50 11.21 -32.86
N THR A 123 -20.43 11.91 -32.44
CA THR A 123 -20.54 13.13 -31.63
C THR A 123 -21.35 14.21 -32.34
N GLU A 124 -21.15 14.40 -33.65
CA GLU A 124 -21.94 15.34 -34.46
C GLU A 124 -23.43 14.96 -34.47
N LEU A 125 -23.75 13.68 -34.72
CA LEU A 125 -25.13 13.20 -34.71
C LEU A 125 -25.79 13.38 -33.34
N ARG A 126 -25.08 13.06 -32.26
CA ARG A 126 -25.53 13.27 -30.89
C ARG A 126 -25.83 14.75 -30.61
N ARG A 127 -25.00 15.68 -31.09
CA ARG A 127 -25.24 17.14 -30.97
C ARG A 127 -26.51 17.60 -31.68
N ARG A 128 -26.96 16.87 -32.71
CA ARG A 128 -28.23 17.10 -33.41
C ARG A 128 -29.42 16.39 -32.74
N GLY A 129 -29.20 15.74 -31.59
CA GLY A 129 -30.21 14.94 -30.89
C GLY A 129 -30.48 13.57 -31.53
N ILE A 130 -29.61 13.11 -32.44
CA ILE A 130 -29.75 11.81 -33.10
C ILE A 130 -28.92 10.78 -32.34
N GLU A 131 -29.58 9.79 -31.75
CA GLU A 131 -28.90 8.67 -31.12
C GLU A 131 -28.40 7.65 -32.14
N THR A 132 -27.17 7.20 -31.92
CA THR A 132 -26.56 6.03 -32.55
C THR A 132 -26.49 4.87 -31.56
N GLU A 133 -26.25 3.66 -32.04
CA GLU A 133 -26.02 2.49 -31.19
C GLU A 133 -24.84 2.70 -30.22
N ILE A 134 -23.76 3.34 -30.70
CA ILE A 134 -22.57 3.62 -29.88
C ILE A 134 -22.92 4.61 -28.75
N SER A 135 -23.61 5.71 -29.07
CA SER A 135 -24.00 6.69 -28.06
C SER A 135 -24.94 6.09 -27.01
N ARG A 136 -25.91 5.26 -27.43
CA ARG A 136 -26.84 4.60 -26.51
C ARG A 136 -26.12 3.63 -25.60
N SER A 137 -25.26 2.77 -26.16
CA SER A 137 -24.46 1.81 -25.39
C SER A 137 -23.56 2.51 -24.37
N ASN A 138 -22.95 3.63 -24.75
CA ASN A 138 -22.14 4.43 -23.82
C ASN A 138 -22.97 5.03 -22.68
N ASP A 139 -24.19 5.46 -22.94
CA ASP A 139 -25.06 6.03 -21.90
C ASP A 139 -25.58 4.94 -20.95
N GLU A 140 -25.88 3.74 -21.46
CA GLU A 140 -26.18 2.56 -20.65
C GLU A 140 -24.99 2.13 -19.78
N ILE A 141 -23.76 2.12 -20.34
CA ILE A 141 -22.53 1.85 -19.58
C ILE A 141 -22.36 2.88 -18.46
N LYS A 142 -22.52 4.18 -18.75
CA LYS A 142 -22.41 5.25 -17.74
C LYS A 142 -23.45 5.09 -16.63
N GLN A 143 -24.69 4.73 -16.97
CA GLN A 143 -25.74 4.48 -15.99
C GLN A 143 -25.39 3.31 -15.07
N ARG A 144 -24.90 2.19 -15.63
CA ARG A 144 -24.49 1.02 -14.85
C ARG A 144 -23.29 1.31 -13.95
N ASN A 145 -22.28 2.00 -14.48
CA ASN A 145 -21.13 2.46 -13.68
C ASN A 145 -21.57 3.40 -12.54
N GLN A 146 -22.50 4.33 -12.81
CA GLN A 146 -23.02 5.22 -11.78
C GLN A 146 -23.80 4.45 -10.71
N ALA A 147 -24.62 3.48 -11.09
CA ALA A 147 -25.34 2.63 -10.14
C ALA A 147 -24.37 1.83 -9.25
N GLN A 148 -23.32 1.25 -9.82
CA GLN A 148 -22.27 0.54 -9.10
C GLN A 148 -21.57 1.46 -8.08
N LEU A 149 -21.13 2.65 -8.50
CA LEU A 149 -20.48 3.61 -7.61
C LEU A 149 -21.40 4.09 -6.48
N GLN A 150 -22.69 4.23 -6.72
CA GLN A 150 -23.67 4.58 -5.69
C GLN A 150 -23.91 3.41 -4.73
N TYR A 151 -23.97 2.18 -5.24
CA TYR A 151 -24.08 0.99 -4.43
C TYR A 151 -22.88 0.85 -3.49
N ASP A 152 -21.66 1.02 -4.00
CA ASP A 152 -20.43 0.94 -3.21
C ASP A 152 -20.39 2.03 -2.13
N LYS A 153 -20.76 3.27 -2.45
CA LYS A 153 -20.90 4.35 -1.46
C LYS A 153 -21.93 4.05 -0.39
N ASN A 154 -23.09 3.52 -0.77
CA ASN A 154 -24.15 3.16 0.16
C ASN A 154 -23.71 2.01 1.08
N MET A 155 -22.93 1.07 0.55
CA MET A 155 -22.32 0.01 1.34
C MET A 155 -21.31 0.55 2.35
N ASP A 156 -20.45 1.49 1.96
CA ASP A 156 -19.50 2.14 2.87
C ASP A 156 -20.21 2.90 4.00
N VAL A 157 -21.29 3.62 3.67
CA VAL A 157 -22.14 4.30 4.66
C VAL A 157 -22.80 3.28 5.59
N LEU A 158 -23.36 2.20 5.06
CA LEU A 158 -23.99 1.15 5.85
C LEU A 158 -22.99 0.43 6.76
N ILE A 159 -21.75 0.21 6.30
CA ILE A 159 -20.65 -0.32 7.11
C ILE A 159 -20.34 0.66 8.25
N ALA A 160 -20.15 1.94 7.95
CA ALA A 160 -19.87 2.96 8.97
C ALA A 160 -21.01 3.10 9.99
N GLU A 161 -22.27 3.08 9.54
CA GLU A 161 -23.44 3.10 10.41
C GLU A 161 -23.51 1.87 11.31
N ASN A 162 -23.23 0.68 10.77
CA ASN A 162 -23.17 -0.56 11.54
C ASN A 162 -22.03 -0.55 12.55
N GLU A 163 -20.86 0.00 12.20
CA GLU A 163 -19.74 0.18 13.13
C GLU A 163 -20.10 1.13 14.28
N ILE A 164 -20.75 2.26 13.98
CA ILE A 164 -21.26 3.20 14.98
C ILE A 164 -22.32 2.52 15.85
N LYS A 165 -23.28 1.80 15.26
CA LYS A 165 -24.32 1.07 16.00
C LYS A 165 -23.73 0.00 16.91
N LEU A 166 -22.74 -0.76 16.44
CA LEU A 166 -22.02 -1.75 17.23
C LEU A 166 -21.23 -1.11 18.38
N SER A 167 -20.62 0.05 18.17
CA SER A 167 -19.91 0.77 19.24
C SER A 167 -20.88 1.32 20.29
N LYS A 168 -22.03 1.87 19.88
CA LYS A 168 -23.11 2.31 20.77
C LYS A 168 -23.67 1.14 21.59
N LEU A 169 -24.05 0.04 20.93
CA LEU A 169 -24.54 -1.17 21.60
C LEU A 169 -23.51 -1.73 22.59
N LYS A 170 -22.21 -1.76 22.24
CA LYS A 170 -21.15 -2.16 23.17
C LYS A 170 -21.04 -1.22 24.37
N THR A 171 -21.21 0.08 24.15
CA THR A 171 -21.15 1.10 25.21
C THR A 171 -22.38 1.02 26.11
N GLU A 172 -23.57 0.87 25.54
CA GLU A 172 -24.83 0.66 26.25
C GLU A 172 -24.81 -0.64 27.04
N GLN A 173 -24.28 -1.73 26.47
CA GLN A 173 -24.09 -2.99 27.18
C GLN A 173 -23.10 -2.82 28.35
N GLN A 174 -22.00 -2.10 28.16
CA GLN A 174 -21.07 -1.77 29.25
C GLN A 174 -21.71 -0.88 30.32
N ILE A 175 -22.57 0.07 29.95
CA ILE A 175 -23.30 0.94 30.88
C ILE A 175 -24.40 0.15 31.62
N GLN A 176 -25.11 -0.74 30.95
CA GLN A 176 -26.09 -1.64 31.58
C GLN A 176 -25.40 -2.61 32.55
N ILE A 177 -24.25 -3.17 32.17
CA ILE A 177 -23.42 -3.98 33.07
C ILE A 177 -22.97 -3.17 34.30
N LYS A 178 -22.63 -1.88 34.13
CA LYS A 178 -22.25 -0.99 35.24
C LYS A 178 -23.43 -0.52 36.11
N ASN A 179 -24.62 -0.35 35.53
CA ASN A 179 -25.80 0.21 36.20
C ASN A 179 -26.75 -0.88 36.76
N SER A 180 -26.61 -2.14 36.35
CA SER A 180 -27.39 -3.29 36.83
C SER A 180 -26.86 -3.86 38.16
N ALA A 181 -26.28 -3.03 39.03
CA ALA A 181 -25.97 -3.39 40.41
C ALA A 181 -27.27 -3.48 41.25
N LYS A 182 -28.16 -4.39 40.87
CA LYS A 182 -29.18 -5.05 41.69
C LYS A 182 -29.26 -6.48 41.19
N THR A 183 -28.85 -7.40 42.05
CA THR A 183 -28.60 -8.82 41.80
C THR A 183 -29.75 -9.50 41.03
N PRO A 184 -29.53 -9.89 39.76
CA PRO A 184 -30.38 -10.82 39.01
C PRO A 184 -29.85 -12.26 39.20
N PRO A 185 -30.61 -13.30 38.81
CA PRO A 185 -30.23 -14.69 39.06
C PRO A 185 -28.87 -14.98 38.43
N ILE A 186 -28.03 -15.70 39.18
CA ILE A 186 -26.69 -16.10 38.77
C ILE A 186 -26.78 -16.74 37.38
N ASP A 187 -26.31 -16.04 36.36
CA ASP A 187 -26.06 -16.64 35.05
C ASP A 187 -24.85 -17.56 35.23
N GLU A 188 -25.12 -18.85 35.43
CA GLU A 188 -24.10 -19.88 35.61
C GLU A 188 -23.03 -19.83 34.52
N LYS A 189 -23.39 -19.39 33.30
CA LYS A 189 -22.46 -19.20 32.19
C LYS A 189 -21.56 -17.99 32.41
N ALA A 190 -22.07 -16.87 32.90
CA ALA A 190 -21.28 -15.69 33.20
C ALA A 190 -20.29 -15.95 34.36
N LEU A 191 -20.75 -16.66 35.41
CA LEU A 191 -19.91 -17.08 36.54
C LEU A 191 -18.84 -18.09 36.10
N PHE A 192 -19.21 -19.03 35.22
CA PHE A 192 -18.26 -19.94 34.61
C PHE A 192 -17.19 -19.19 33.80
N GLU A 193 -17.60 -18.29 32.90
CA GLU A 193 -16.64 -17.51 32.11
C GLU A 193 -15.79 -16.57 32.96
N GLU A 194 -16.31 -16.02 34.05
CA GLU A 194 -15.54 -15.22 35.02
C GLU A 194 -14.47 -16.06 35.70
N LYS A 195 -14.83 -17.24 36.19
CA LYS A 195 -13.88 -18.20 36.76
C LYS A 195 -12.82 -18.62 35.74
N GLN A 196 -13.20 -18.81 34.48
CA GLN A 196 -12.25 -19.11 33.38
C GLN A 196 -11.30 -17.93 33.13
N ARG A 197 -11.78 -16.67 33.18
CA ARG A 197 -10.94 -15.46 33.07
C ARG A 197 -9.96 -15.31 34.23
N GLU A 198 -10.42 -15.50 35.48
CA GLU A 198 -9.55 -15.46 36.65
C GLU A 198 -8.45 -16.52 36.56
N THR A 199 -8.84 -17.74 36.21
CA THR A 199 -7.93 -18.88 36.09
C THR A 199 -6.92 -18.66 34.97
N LEU A 200 -7.34 -18.14 33.81
CA LEU A 200 -6.43 -17.71 32.74
C LEU A 200 -5.47 -16.63 33.23
N GLY A 201 -5.93 -15.67 34.03
CA GLY A 201 -5.07 -14.66 34.66
C GLY A 201 -3.96 -15.28 35.51
N LYS A 202 -4.26 -16.33 36.29
CA LYS A 202 -3.27 -17.08 37.08
C LYS A 202 -2.28 -17.83 36.19
N VAL A 203 -2.74 -18.44 35.10
CA VAL A 203 -1.88 -19.10 34.11
C VAL A 203 -0.93 -18.10 33.45
N LEU A 204 -1.42 -16.93 33.03
CA LEU A 204 -0.60 -15.88 32.41
C LEU A 204 0.48 -15.34 33.36
N LYS A 205 0.17 -15.25 34.66
CA LYS A 205 1.12 -14.89 35.72
C LYS A 205 2.05 -16.03 36.14
N ARG A 206 1.89 -17.23 35.56
CA ARG A 206 2.62 -18.47 35.90
C ARG A 206 2.39 -18.95 37.34
N GLU A 207 1.26 -18.59 37.94
CA GLU A 207 0.87 -19.03 39.28
C GLU A 207 0.36 -20.49 39.27
N ILE A 208 -0.16 -20.95 38.13
CA ILE A 208 -0.63 -22.33 37.92
C ILE A 208 -0.22 -22.83 36.53
N SER A 209 -0.07 -24.15 36.39
CA SER A 209 0.18 -24.81 35.11
C SER A 209 -1.08 -24.83 34.25
N ALA A 210 -0.92 -24.75 32.93
CA ALA A 210 -2.01 -24.86 31.97
C ALA A 210 -2.77 -26.20 32.08
N LYS A 211 -2.05 -27.29 32.42
CA LYS A 211 -2.64 -28.62 32.65
C LYS A 211 -3.56 -28.66 33.87
N ASP A 212 -3.19 -27.94 34.92
CA ASP A 212 -3.92 -27.93 36.20
C ASP A 212 -5.04 -26.86 36.20
N ALA A 213 -5.07 -26.00 35.19
CA ALA A 213 -5.99 -24.87 35.10
C ALA A 213 -7.41 -25.26 34.68
N ASN A 214 -7.62 -26.47 34.15
CA ASN A 214 -8.93 -26.96 33.67
C ASN A 214 -9.71 -25.91 32.86
N LEU A 215 -9.01 -25.28 31.91
CA LEU A 215 -9.57 -24.23 31.07
C LEU A 215 -10.41 -24.84 29.94
N ASP A 216 -11.57 -24.25 29.68
CA ASP A 216 -12.46 -24.67 28.60
C ASP A 216 -11.83 -24.39 27.22
N LEU A 217 -11.91 -25.36 26.32
CA LEU A 217 -11.28 -25.27 25.00
C LEU A 217 -11.89 -24.16 24.15
N ASP A 218 -13.22 -24.03 24.14
CA ASP A 218 -13.91 -23.03 23.32
C ASP A 218 -13.61 -21.62 23.84
N PHE A 219 -13.59 -21.43 25.16
CA PHE A 219 -13.12 -20.20 25.79
C PHE A 219 -11.69 -19.86 25.36
N MET A 220 -10.77 -20.81 25.40
CA MET A 220 -9.37 -20.59 25.04
C MET A 220 -9.17 -20.33 23.55
N GLN A 221 -9.94 -20.97 22.67
CA GLN A 221 -9.91 -20.71 21.23
C GLN A 221 -10.42 -19.30 20.89
N ARG A 222 -11.48 -18.82 21.56
CA ARG A 222 -11.97 -17.43 21.39
C ARG A 222 -10.90 -16.41 21.80
N ASN A 223 -10.25 -16.63 22.95
CA ASN A 223 -9.16 -15.77 23.43
C ASN A 223 -7.93 -15.80 22.50
N LEU A 224 -7.57 -16.98 21.99
CA LEU A 224 -6.48 -17.13 21.00
C LEU A 224 -6.79 -16.33 19.73
N LYS A 225 -7.99 -16.48 19.16
CA LYS A 225 -8.41 -15.76 17.95
C LYS A 225 -8.41 -14.24 18.15
N GLN A 226 -8.82 -13.77 19.32
CA GLN A 226 -8.76 -12.34 19.64
C GLN A 226 -7.31 -11.84 19.76
N ALA A 227 -6.43 -12.60 20.41
CA ALA A 227 -5.01 -12.27 20.52
C ALA A 227 -4.32 -12.23 19.14
N GLU A 228 -4.62 -13.20 18.25
CA GLU A 228 -4.12 -13.24 16.87
C GLU A 228 -4.60 -12.05 16.04
N THR A 229 -5.87 -11.67 16.18
CA THR A 229 -6.43 -10.50 15.50
C THR A 229 -5.73 -9.22 15.94
N ASN A 230 -5.49 -9.07 17.24
CA ASN A 230 -4.81 -7.91 17.79
C ASN A 230 -3.32 -7.86 17.38
N LEU A 231 -2.62 -9.00 17.38
CA LEU A 231 -1.23 -9.08 16.92
C LEU A 231 -1.10 -8.72 15.44
N THR A 232 -2.00 -9.23 14.58
CA THR A 232 -2.03 -8.89 13.15
C THR A 232 -2.17 -7.38 12.94
N LYS A 233 -3.04 -6.71 13.71
CA LYS A 233 -3.20 -5.24 13.65
C LYS A 233 -1.92 -4.51 14.05
N HIS A 234 -1.24 -4.97 15.11
CA HIS A 234 0.04 -4.39 15.53
C HIS A 234 1.14 -4.59 14.48
N HIS A 235 1.25 -5.79 13.90
CA HIS A 235 2.23 -6.08 12.84
C HIS A 235 1.98 -5.24 11.59
N LYS A 236 0.72 -5.09 11.17
CA LYS A 236 0.36 -4.21 10.04
C LYS A 236 0.85 -2.79 10.27
N HIS A 237 0.55 -2.22 11.44
CA HIS A 237 0.96 -0.86 11.77
C HIS A 237 2.49 -0.71 11.90
N GLN A 238 3.20 -1.72 12.42
CA GLN A 238 4.66 -1.71 12.48
C GLN A 238 5.27 -1.77 11.07
N ASN A 239 4.70 -2.59 10.18
CA ASN A 239 5.17 -2.72 8.80
C ASN A 239 4.94 -1.43 8.00
N GLU A 240 3.78 -0.79 8.15
CA GLU A 240 3.47 0.51 7.54
C GLU A 240 4.46 1.59 8.00
N PHE A 241 4.77 1.63 9.30
CA PHE A 241 5.76 2.54 9.86
C PHE A 241 7.16 2.29 9.28
N ASN A 242 7.61 1.02 9.25
CA ASN A 242 8.92 0.64 8.72
C ASN A 242 9.05 0.98 7.23
N GLN A 243 7.98 0.78 6.46
CA GLN A 243 7.89 1.13 5.04
C GLN A 243 8.10 2.63 4.83
N HIS A 244 7.38 3.46 5.57
CA HIS A 244 7.49 4.92 5.48
C HIS A 244 8.89 5.41 5.88
N LEU A 245 9.43 4.90 6.99
CA LEU A 245 10.78 5.25 7.45
C LEU A 245 11.85 4.87 6.42
N ALA A 246 11.75 3.69 5.81
CA ALA A 246 12.67 3.26 4.76
C ALA A 246 12.60 4.17 3.51
N GLN A 247 11.39 4.57 3.11
CA GLN A 247 11.18 5.50 1.99
C GLN A 247 11.81 6.87 2.25
N GLU A 248 11.63 7.43 3.45
CA GLU A 248 12.21 8.71 3.84
C GLU A 248 13.75 8.67 3.82
N ILE A 249 14.35 7.62 4.40
CA ILE A 249 15.81 7.44 4.42
C ILE A 249 16.37 7.32 2.99
N VAL A 250 15.73 6.50 2.14
CA VAL A 250 16.16 6.31 0.75
C VAL A 250 16.01 7.61 -0.04
N LYS A 251 14.88 8.32 0.09
CA LYS A 251 14.65 9.61 -0.57
C LYS A 251 15.72 10.63 -0.20
N SER A 252 16.04 10.73 1.09
CA SER A 252 17.09 11.62 1.60
C SER A 252 18.48 11.25 1.04
N GLY A 253 18.83 9.95 1.06
CA GLY A 253 20.10 9.47 0.50
C GLY A 253 20.22 9.65 -1.01
N LEU A 254 19.13 9.48 -1.77
CA LEU A 254 19.09 9.74 -3.20
C LEU A 254 19.31 11.21 -3.52
N LYS A 255 18.75 12.13 -2.72
CA LYS A 255 19.01 13.56 -2.86
C LYS A 255 20.49 13.88 -2.64
N GLN A 256 21.07 13.40 -1.54
CA GLN A 256 22.49 13.64 -1.23
C GLN A 256 23.43 13.08 -2.31
N SER A 257 23.16 11.88 -2.80
CA SER A 257 23.98 11.27 -3.87
C SER A 257 23.81 12.00 -5.20
N HIS A 258 22.62 12.52 -5.52
CA HIS A 258 22.41 13.37 -6.69
C HIS A 258 23.22 14.66 -6.61
N ASP A 259 23.16 15.37 -5.48
CA ASP A 259 23.91 16.62 -5.27
C ASP A 259 25.42 16.38 -5.41
N LYS A 260 25.93 15.25 -4.88
CA LYS A 260 27.33 14.88 -5.02
C LYS A 260 27.71 14.49 -6.46
N LEU A 261 26.84 13.80 -7.19
CA LEU A 261 27.06 13.50 -8.61
C LEU A 261 27.18 14.78 -9.43
N GLN A 262 26.33 15.78 -9.16
CA GLN A 262 26.40 17.08 -9.82
C GLN A 262 27.73 17.78 -9.52
N SER A 263 28.16 17.80 -8.26
CA SER A 263 29.44 18.39 -7.88
C SER A 263 30.64 17.75 -8.59
N LEU A 264 30.65 16.42 -8.80
CA LEU A 264 31.70 15.73 -9.54
C LEU A 264 31.71 16.10 -11.03
N VAL A 265 30.54 16.33 -11.63
CA VAL A 265 30.43 16.82 -13.01
C VAL A 265 31.01 18.23 -13.12
N ASP A 266 30.69 19.10 -12.16
CA ASP A 266 31.18 20.48 -12.14
C ASP A 266 32.72 20.51 -11.98
N GLN A 267 33.27 19.71 -11.06
CA GLN A 267 34.72 19.54 -10.89
C GLN A 267 35.40 19.03 -12.16
N HIS A 268 34.80 18.04 -12.85
CA HIS A 268 35.33 17.52 -14.11
C HIS A 268 35.36 18.61 -15.20
N ASN A 269 34.31 19.43 -15.29
CA ASN A 269 34.22 20.52 -16.26
C ASN A 269 35.26 21.61 -15.98
N GLU A 270 35.40 22.03 -14.73
CA GLU A 270 36.40 23.01 -14.30
C GLU A 270 37.83 22.51 -14.57
N LEU A 271 38.11 21.25 -14.22
CA LEU A 271 39.41 20.64 -14.49
C LEU A 271 39.70 20.59 -16.00
N THR A 272 38.68 20.33 -16.82
CA THR A 272 38.81 20.32 -18.30
C THR A 272 39.11 21.70 -18.86
N GLN A 273 38.49 22.76 -18.32
CA GLN A 273 38.78 24.15 -18.71
C GLN A 273 40.21 24.56 -18.34
N ASN A 274 40.74 24.06 -17.22
CA ASN A 274 42.08 24.38 -16.71
C ASN A 274 43.18 23.42 -17.21
N LYS A 275 43.06 22.93 -18.44
CA LYS A 275 44.02 21.96 -19.01
C LYS A 275 45.43 22.59 -19.17
N PRO A 276 46.48 21.98 -18.58
CA PRO A 276 47.84 22.51 -18.67
C PRO A 276 48.44 22.38 -20.07
N LEU A 277 49.12 23.44 -20.53
CA LEU A 277 49.64 23.56 -21.90
C LEU A 277 51.07 23.02 -22.11
N LEU A 278 51.91 22.99 -21.06
CA LEU A 278 53.35 22.69 -21.19
C LEU A 278 53.83 21.60 -20.23
N PHE A 279 53.57 21.73 -18.92
CA PHE A 279 53.99 20.77 -17.90
C PHE A 279 52.80 20.35 -17.04
N GLY A 280 52.78 19.11 -16.52
CA GLY A 280 51.72 18.63 -15.62
C GLY A 280 50.58 17.82 -16.25
N LYS A 281 50.62 17.55 -17.57
CA LYS A 281 49.56 16.80 -18.28
C LYS A 281 49.23 15.44 -17.67
N LYS A 282 50.23 14.65 -17.25
CA LYS A 282 50.00 13.34 -16.60
C LYS A 282 49.27 13.46 -15.26
N ALA A 283 49.60 14.46 -14.45
CA ALA A 283 48.93 14.68 -13.16
C ALA A 283 47.48 15.14 -13.37
N TRP A 284 47.26 16.01 -14.36
CA TRP A 284 45.92 16.43 -14.78
C TRP A 284 45.08 15.25 -15.32
N GLU A 285 45.65 14.38 -16.16
CA GLU A 285 44.98 13.17 -16.66
C GLU A 285 44.59 12.24 -15.50
N ALA A 286 45.49 12.03 -14.54
CA ALA A 286 45.22 11.20 -13.37
C ALA A 286 44.07 11.77 -12.50
N GLN A 287 44.05 13.08 -12.23
CA GLN A 287 42.97 13.72 -11.47
C GLN A 287 41.62 13.63 -12.19
N ARG A 288 41.61 13.83 -13.51
CA ARG A 288 40.39 13.73 -14.32
C ARG A 288 39.85 12.30 -14.31
N ASP A 289 40.73 11.32 -14.47
CA ASP A 289 40.35 9.91 -14.46
C ASP A 289 39.85 9.48 -13.06
N GLU A 290 40.43 10.01 -11.97
CA GLU A 290 39.96 9.79 -10.60
C GLU A 290 38.52 10.30 -10.39
N ILE A 291 38.23 11.55 -10.78
CA ILE A 291 36.87 12.13 -10.72
C ILE A 291 35.89 11.28 -11.53
N TYR A 292 36.28 10.84 -12.73
CA TYR A 292 35.44 9.98 -13.56
C TYR A 292 35.13 8.64 -12.90
N GLN A 293 36.12 7.97 -12.29
CA GLN A 293 35.89 6.71 -11.59
C GLN A 293 35.01 6.89 -10.35
N GLU A 294 35.20 7.97 -9.57
CA GLU A 294 34.34 8.27 -8.44
C GLU A 294 32.89 8.50 -8.88
N HIS A 295 32.68 9.32 -9.93
CA HIS A 295 31.36 9.56 -10.50
C HIS A 295 30.71 8.26 -11.00
N LYS A 296 31.45 7.44 -11.76
CA LYS A 296 30.95 6.15 -12.27
C LYS A 296 30.51 5.22 -11.14
N LYS A 297 31.32 5.11 -10.08
CA LYS A 297 31.01 4.29 -8.90
C LYS A 297 29.78 4.82 -8.17
N LEU A 298 29.73 6.12 -7.89
CA LEU A 298 28.61 6.74 -7.18
C LEU A 298 27.31 6.64 -7.97
N LYS A 299 27.37 6.81 -9.30
CA LYS A 299 26.20 6.66 -10.18
C LYS A 299 25.63 5.24 -10.13
N GLY A 300 26.50 4.22 -10.15
CA GLY A 300 26.07 2.83 -9.98
C GLY A 300 25.36 2.59 -8.63
N GLN A 301 25.91 3.15 -7.55
CA GLN A 301 25.30 3.07 -6.22
C GLN A 301 23.94 3.80 -6.16
N HIS A 302 23.85 4.98 -6.76
CA HIS A 302 22.62 5.76 -6.84
C HIS A 302 21.50 5.00 -7.56
N GLU A 303 21.78 4.44 -8.74
CA GLU A 303 20.80 3.66 -9.50
C GLU A 303 20.35 2.39 -8.75
N HIS A 304 21.29 1.71 -8.07
CA HIS A 304 20.94 0.57 -7.22
C HIS A 304 20.02 1.00 -6.07
N GLN A 305 20.38 2.06 -5.34
CA GLN A 305 19.59 2.57 -4.23
C GLN A 305 18.20 3.03 -4.68
N LYS A 306 18.09 3.62 -5.87
CA LYS A 306 16.82 4.05 -6.45
C LYS A 306 15.88 2.87 -6.72
N LYS A 307 16.43 1.75 -7.19
CA LYS A 307 15.65 0.56 -7.55
C LYS A 307 15.37 -0.37 -6.38
N HIS A 308 16.32 -0.51 -5.46
CA HIS A 308 16.33 -1.56 -4.45
C HIS A 308 16.44 -1.05 -3.01
N GLY A 309 16.76 0.24 -2.79
CA GLY A 309 17.12 0.76 -1.48
C GLY A 309 16.06 0.55 -0.39
N VAL A 310 14.77 0.68 -0.72
CA VAL A 310 13.69 0.43 0.26
C VAL A 310 13.62 -1.04 0.63
N LYS A 311 13.69 -1.93 -0.36
CA LYS A 311 13.67 -3.38 -0.15
C LYS A 311 14.90 -3.82 0.67
N ASP A 312 16.08 -3.35 0.30
CA ASP A 312 17.33 -3.68 0.97
C ASP A 312 17.31 -3.25 2.44
N LEU A 313 16.73 -2.08 2.76
CA LEU A 313 16.55 -1.64 4.15
C LEU A 313 15.56 -2.52 4.90
N LEU A 314 14.41 -2.84 4.32
CA LEU A 314 13.39 -3.68 4.99
C LEU A 314 13.88 -5.11 5.25
N GLU A 315 14.82 -5.62 4.45
CA GLU A 315 15.47 -6.92 4.66
C GLU A 315 16.63 -6.85 5.66
N ASN A 316 17.14 -5.66 5.99
CA ASN A 316 18.29 -5.45 6.86
C ASN A 316 17.93 -5.49 8.35
N GLU A 317 18.54 -6.41 9.10
CA GLU A 317 18.27 -6.57 10.55
C GLU A 317 18.63 -5.34 11.39
N LYS A 318 19.73 -4.64 11.08
CA LYS A 318 20.10 -3.41 11.81
C LYS A 318 19.08 -2.30 11.58
N PHE A 319 18.53 -2.22 10.36
CA PHE A 319 17.44 -1.29 10.07
C PHE A 319 16.19 -1.65 10.86
N LYS A 320 15.80 -2.94 10.92
CA LYS A 320 14.65 -3.38 11.71
C LYS A 320 14.79 -3.02 13.19
N GLU A 321 15.97 -3.21 13.78
CA GLU A 321 16.26 -2.79 15.15
C GLU A 321 16.15 -1.28 15.34
N HIS A 322 16.70 -0.50 14.41
CA HIS A 322 16.60 0.95 14.43
C HIS A 322 15.14 1.42 14.30
N ALA A 323 14.41 0.87 13.34
CA ALA A 323 13.01 1.18 13.09
C ALA A 323 12.15 0.82 14.30
N TRP A 324 12.41 -0.29 14.99
CA TRP A 324 11.74 -0.62 16.24
C TRP A 324 11.98 0.41 17.34
N LYS A 325 13.22 0.88 17.53
CA LYS A 325 13.52 1.95 18.49
C LYS A 325 12.78 3.24 18.15
N GLN A 326 12.75 3.63 16.88
CA GLN A 326 12.00 4.80 16.41
C GLN A 326 10.49 4.64 16.63
N TYR A 327 9.95 3.44 16.36
CA TYR A 327 8.56 3.11 16.60
C TYR A 327 8.18 3.25 18.09
N GLN A 328 9.04 2.78 18.99
CA GLN A 328 8.82 2.91 20.44
C GLN A 328 8.78 4.37 20.90
N GLN A 329 9.60 5.23 20.29
CA GLN A 329 9.64 6.66 20.61
C GLN A 329 8.39 7.39 20.10
N GLN A 330 7.97 7.11 18.86
CA GLN A 330 6.83 7.79 18.22
C GLN A 330 5.47 7.22 18.65
N HIS A 331 5.42 5.94 19.05
CA HIS A 331 4.19 5.23 19.41
C HIS A 331 4.32 4.43 20.72
N PRO A 332 4.68 5.08 21.86
CA PRO A 332 5.00 4.38 23.11
C PRO A 332 3.84 3.54 23.66
N ALA A 333 2.60 4.02 23.55
CA ALA A 333 1.42 3.29 24.00
C ALA A 333 1.21 1.98 23.21
N LYS A 334 1.31 2.04 21.87
CA LYS A 334 1.14 0.86 21.00
C LYS A 334 2.29 -0.14 21.18
N ALA A 335 3.52 0.35 21.35
CA ALA A 335 4.67 -0.49 21.63
C ALA A 335 4.53 -1.25 22.96
N LYS A 336 4.09 -0.57 24.03
CA LYS A 336 3.82 -1.20 25.34
C LYS A 336 2.70 -2.24 25.25
N GLN A 337 1.65 -1.96 24.48
CA GLN A 337 0.57 -2.93 24.21
C GLN A 337 1.11 -4.19 23.54
N TYR A 338 1.92 -4.04 22.47
CA TYR A 338 2.53 -5.19 21.79
C TYR A 338 3.43 -6.03 22.70
N GLN A 339 4.30 -5.37 23.48
CA GLN A 339 5.20 -6.02 24.44
C GLN A 339 4.46 -6.82 25.52
N THR A 340 3.25 -6.38 25.89
CA THR A 340 2.39 -7.08 26.86
C THR A 340 1.59 -8.20 26.20
N LEU A 341 1.10 -7.98 24.98
CA LEU A 341 0.24 -8.89 24.24
C LEU A 341 0.99 -10.14 23.75
N TYR A 342 2.21 -9.98 23.23
CA TYR A 342 2.94 -11.08 22.60
C TYR A 342 3.28 -12.24 23.57
N PRO A 343 3.82 -12.01 24.78
CA PRO A 343 4.01 -13.08 25.76
C PRO A 343 2.70 -13.76 26.15
N SER A 344 1.62 -12.99 26.28
CA SER A 344 0.29 -13.52 26.63
C SER A 344 -0.26 -14.44 25.53
N TYR A 345 -0.10 -14.04 24.27
CA TYR A 345 -0.44 -14.87 23.11
C TYR A 345 0.30 -16.22 23.11
N GLN A 346 1.62 -16.20 23.39
CA GLN A 346 2.41 -17.44 23.41
C GLN A 346 1.91 -18.42 24.47
N VAL A 347 1.55 -17.92 25.65
CA VAL A 347 0.98 -18.73 26.73
C VAL A 347 -0.40 -19.28 26.32
N ILE A 348 -1.29 -18.43 25.81
CA ILE A 348 -2.64 -18.85 25.37
C ILE A 348 -2.56 -19.91 24.28
N LYS A 349 -1.70 -19.72 23.27
CA LYS A 349 -1.50 -20.67 22.18
C LYS A 349 -1.03 -22.02 22.71
N LYS A 350 -0.01 -22.01 23.58
CA LYS A 350 0.51 -23.23 24.21
C LYS A 350 -0.58 -23.96 25.00
N CYS A 351 -1.40 -23.24 25.78
CA CYS A 351 -2.52 -23.85 26.50
C CYS A 351 -3.53 -24.51 25.55
N VAL A 352 -3.90 -23.85 24.45
CA VAL A 352 -4.82 -24.43 23.45
C VAL A 352 -4.26 -25.72 22.85
N ASP A 353 -2.97 -25.72 22.51
CA ASP A 353 -2.29 -26.90 21.94
C ASP A 353 -2.25 -28.07 22.94
N GLU A 354 -1.99 -27.78 24.23
CA GLU A 354 -1.98 -28.77 25.30
C GLU A 354 -3.38 -29.36 25.56
N ILE A 355 -4.42 -28.52 25.65
CA ILE A 355 -5.81 -28.99 25.84
C ILE A 355 -6.25 -29.88 24.67
N LYS A 356 -5.93 -29.48 23.43
CA LYS A 356 -6.24 -30.29 22.23
C LYS A 356 -5.51 -31.64 22.25
N ALA A 357 -4.23 -31.64 22.62
CA ALA A 357 -3.45 -32.87 22.71
C ALA A 357 -4.02 -33.84 23.75
N GLU A 358 -4.43 -33.34 24.92
CA GLU A 358 -5.06 -34.15 25.97
C GLU A 358 -6.41 -34.74 25.53
N GLN A 359 -7.27 -33.94 24.89
CA GLN A 359 -8.55 -34.44 24.36
C GLN A 359 -8.35 -35.53 23.29
N GLN A 360 -7.39 -35.36 22.38
CA GLN A 360 -7.06 -36.37 21.38
C GLN A 360 -6.48 -37.66 21.99
N MET A 361 -5.71 -37.55 23.07
CA MET A 361 -5.18 -38.71 23.79
C MET A 361 -6.30 -39.48 24.49
N LYS A 362 -7.23 -38.79 25.16
CA LYS A 362 -8.41 -39.41 25.79
C LYS A 362 -9.30 -40.11 24.75
N LEU A 363 -9.56 -39.46 23.62
CA LEU A 363 -10.33 -40.06 22.52
C LEU A 363 -9.67 -41.35 21.99
N ARG A 364 -8.35 -41.34 21.82
CA ARG A 364 -7.59 -42.54 21.40
C ARG A 364 -7.68 -43.66 22.44
N GLN A 365 -7.59 -43.35 23.73
CA GLN A 365 -7.75 -44.33 24.80
C GLN A 365 -9.15 -44.94 24.83
N GLU A 366 -10.20 -44.13 24.68
CA GLU A 366 -11.59 -44.61 24.60
C GLU A 366 -11.82 -45.51 23.39
N GLN A 367 -11.26 -45.17 22.22
CA GLN A 367 -11.33 -45.98 21.02
C GLN A 367 -10.61 -47.32 21.20
N GLN A 368 -9.44 -47.34 21.85
CA GLN A 368 -8.72 -48.57 22.18
C GLN A 368 -9.49 -49.46 23.15
N LEU A 369 -10.10 -48.88 24.20
CA LEU A 369 -10.97 -49.60 25.15
C LEU A 369 -12.19 -50.22 24.45
N LYS A 370 -12.86 -49.47 23.57
CA LYS A 370 -14.00 -49.99 22.78
C LYS A 370 -13.57 -51.10 21.82
N ALA A 371 -12.41 -50.98 21.19
CA ALA A 371 -11.87 -52.02 20.31
C ALA A 371 -11.52 -53.31 21.08
N GLN A 372 -11.02 -53.20 22.32
CA GLN A 372 -10.76 -54.35 23.19
C GLN A 372 -12.04 -55.03 23.68
N GLN A 373 -13.12 -54.27 23.91
CA GLN A 373 -14.42 -54.82 24.31
C GLN A 373 -15.17 -55.54 23.18
N HIS A 374 -14.90 -55.18 21.92
CA HIS A 374 -15.50 -55.79 20.73
C HIS A 374 -14.62 -56.85 20.03
N ALA A 375 -13.44 -57.16 20.58
CA ALA A 375 -12.62 -58.25 20.07
C ALA A 375 -13.36 -59.60 20.24
N PRO A 376 -13.57 -60.40 19.18
CA PRO A 376 -14.26 -61.67 19.30
C PRO A 376 -13.46 -62.60 20.23
N LYS A 377 -14.13 -63.13 21.27
CA LYS A 377 -13.55 -64.20 22.10
C LYS A 377 -13.17 -65.36 21.18
N MET A 378 -11.88 -65.55 20.91
CA MET A 378 -11.40 -66.77 20.27
C MET A 378 -11.88 -67.94 21.14
N LYS A 379 -12.79 -68.75 20.59
CA LYS A 379 -13.21 -70.02 21.20
C LYS A 379 -11.94 -70.83 21.45
N SER A 380 -11.64 -71.10 22.73
CA SER A 380 -10.67 -72.13 23.09
C SER A 380 -11.17 -73.44 22.51
N ARG A 381 -10.51 -73.94 21.48
CA ARG A 381 -10.62 -75.35 21.10
C ARG A 381 -9.95 -76.15 22.21
N GLY A 382 -10.76 -76.63 23.15
CA GLY A 382 -10.35 -77.67 24.07
C GLY A 382 -9.90 -78.88 23.26
N MET A 383 -8.63 -79.25 23.42
CA MET A 383 -8.17 -80.58 23.06
C MET A 383 -8.59 -81.53 24.18
N SER A 384 -9.56 -82.39 23.88
CA SER A 384 -9.83 -83.61 24.64
C SER A 384 -8.57 -84.48 24.65
N ARG A 385 -8.27 -85.07 25.80
CA ARG A 385 -7.62 -86.39 25.83
C ARG A 385 -8.69 -87.46 25.81
#